data_AF-A0A8T7H0K0-F1
#
_entry.id   AF-A0A8T7H0K0-F1
#
_cell.length_a   1.000
_cell.length_b   1.000
_cell.length_c   1.000
_cell.angle_alpha   90.00
_cell.angle_beta   90.00
_cell.angle_gamma   90.00
#
_symmetry.space_group_name_H-M   'P 1'
#
loop_
_entity.id
_entity.type
_entity.pdbx_description
1 polymer ?
#
loop_
_entity_poly.entity_id
_entity_poly.type
_entity_poly.pdbx_seq_one_letter_code
_entity_poly.pdbx_strand_id
1 'polypeptide(L)' 'MRIVTVKMPESYIEAIDELVRMGRYSSRSEVIRAAVRELLKKELWGSDSDHEVQRKVGKSRIAVRDLELVEF' A
#
# COMPACT_ATOMS: atom_id res chain seq x y z
N MET A 1 8.95 20.77 10.14
CA MET A 1 7.54 20.58 9.69
C MET A 1 6.85 21.94 9.68
N ARG A 2 5.89 22.16 8.78
CA ARG A 2 5.02 23.36 8.75
C ARG A 2 3.58 22.95 9.04
N ILE A 3 2.79 23.85 9.62
CA ILE A 3 1.35 23.61 9.88
C ILE A 3 0.58 23.88 8.59
N VAL A 4 -0.34 22.99 8.26
CA VAL A 4 -1.27 23.12 7.14
C VAL A 4 -2.68 22.91 7.68
N THR A 5 -3.60 23.82 7.37
CA THR A 5 -5.01 23.73 7.74
C THR A 5 -5.83 23.40 6.50
N VAL A 6 -6.64 22.36 6.56
CA VAL A 6 -7.53 21.93 5.47
C VAL A 6 -8.94 21.76 5.98
N LYS A 7 -9.93 21.99 5.11
CA LYS A 7 -11.34 21.65 5.38
C LYS A 7 -11.61 20.25 4.85
N MET A 8 -12.29 19.42 5.64
CA MET A 8 -12.65 18.06 5.26
C MET A 8 -14.08 17.76 5.72
N PRO A 9 -14.80 16.87 5.03
CA PRO A 9 -16.06 16.34 5.51
C PRO A 9 -15.90 15.65 6.88
N GLU A 10 -16.91 15.75 7.74
CA GLU A 10 -16.87 15.16 9.09
C GLU A 10 -16.66 13.64 9.04
N SER A 11 -17.33 12.95 8.11
CA SER A 11 -17.19 11.50 7.92
C SER A 11 -15.76 11.03 7.69
N TYR A 12 -14.90 11.88 7.08
CA TYR A 12 -13.49 11.53 6.87
C TYR A 12 -12.67 11.71 8.13
N ILE A 13 -13.00 12.72 8.95
CA ILE A 13 -12.35 12.93 10.24
C ILE A 13 -12.69 11.77 11.18
N GLU A 14 -13.94 11.34 11.22
CA GLU A 14 -14.38 10.17 12.01
C GLU A 14 -13.63 8.89 11.60
N ALA A 15 -13.49 8.64 10.30
CA ALA A 15 -12.73 7.49 9.80
C ALA A 15 -11.24 7.55 10.19
N ILE A 16 -10.64 8.74 10.18
CA ILE A 16 -9.26 8.95 10.64
C ILE A 16 -9.16 8.70 12.15
N ASP A 17 -10.11 9.20 12.94
CA ASP A 17 -10.12 9.02 14.40
C ASP A 17 -10.26 7.54 14.76
N GLU A 18 -11.04 6.77 14.00
CA GLU A 18 -11.15 5.32 14.17
C GLU A 18 -9.81 4.60 13.94
N LEU A 19 -9.04 5.00 12.91
CA LEU A 19 -7.70 4.44 12.66
C LEU A 19 -6.74 4.70 13.83
N VAL A 20 -6.83 5.88 14.45
CA VAL A 20 -6.04 6.23 15.64
C VAL A 20 -6.52 5.44 16.85
N ARG A 21 -7.84 5.30 17.05
CA ARG A 21 -8.45 4.54 18.14
C ARG A 21 -8.07 3.07 18.12
N MET A 22 -7.95 2.48 16.93
CA MET A 22 -7.44 1.12 16.72
C MET A 22 -5.93 0.97 16.99
N GLY A 23 -5.22 2.05 17.31
CA GLY A 23 -3.78 2.05 17.57
C GLY A 23 -2.92 1.83 16.32
N ARG A 24 -3.50 1.93 15.12
CA ARG A 24 -2.75 1.79 13.85
C ARG A 24 -1.83 2.97 13.59
N TYR A 25 -2.18 4.14 14.12
CA TYR A 25 -1.43 5.38 14.02
C TYR A 25 -1.45 6.09 15.37
N SER A 26 -0.38 6.83 15.67
CA SER A 26 -0.23 7.58 16.92
C SER A 26 -1.07 8.86 16.98
N SER A 27 -1.45 9.42 15.82
CA SER A 27 -2.22 10.65 15.73
C SER A 27 -2.86 10.84 14.35
N ARG A 28 -3.92 11.67 14.30
CA ARG A 28 -4.54 12.11 13.03
C ARG A 28 -3.50 12.66 12.05
N SER A 29 -2.58 13.47 12.56
CA SER A 29 -1.52 14.08 11.75
C SER A 29 -0.57 13.03 11.15
N GLU A 30 -0.36 11.90 11.81
CA GLU A 30 0.42 10.80 11.25
C GLU A 30 -0.31 10.12 10.10
N VAL A 31 -1.61 9.82 10.28
CA VAL A 31 -2.47 9.24 9.22
C VAL A 31 -2.43 10.12 7.98
N ILE A 32 -2.68 11.42 8.13
CA ILE A 32 -2.72 12.39 7.02
C ILE A 32 -1.35 12.45 6.33
N ARG A 33 -0.25 12.54 7.10
CA ARG A 33 1.09 12.56 6.50
C ARG A 33 1.42 11.26 5.78
N ALA A 34 1.00 10.10 6.30
CA ALA A 34 1.21 8.81 5.64
C ALA A 34 0.44 8.73 4.32
N ALA A 35 -0.84 9.11 4.32
CA ALA A 35 -1.66 9.17 3.11
C ALA A 35 -1.06 10.12 2.05
N VAL A 36 -0.62 11.31 2.46
CA VAL A 36 0.03 12.26 1.54
C VAL A 36 1.35 11.70 1.00
N ARG A 37 2.17 11.02 1.82
CA ARG A 37 3.42 10.39 1.34
C ARG A 37 3.15 9.30 0.31
N GLU A 38 2.20 8.41 0.57
CA GLU A 38 1.83 7.33 -0.35
C GLU A 38 1.25 7.88 -1.66
N LEU A 39 0.40 8.92 -1.56
CA LEU A 39 -0.12 9.62 -2.73
C LEU A 39 1.02 10.24 -3.56
N LEU A 40 1.91 10.99 -2.93
CA LEU A 40 3.05 11.58 -3.63
C LEU A 40 3.95 10.51 -4.25
N LYS A 41 4.22 9.41 -3.51
CA LYS A 41 5.00 8.26 -3.99
C LYS A 41 4.43 7.74 -5.32
N LYS A 42 3.12 7.52 -5.35
CA LYS A 42 2.41 7.00 -6.51
C LYS A 42 2.44 7.96 -7.71
N GLU A 43 2.18 9.25 -7.49
CA GLU A 43 1.97 10.21 -8.58
C GLU A 43 3.29 10.79 -9.13
N LEU A 44 4.28 11.06 -8.26
CA LEU A 44 5.56 11.68 -8.66
C LEU A 44 6.64 10.65 -9.02
N TRP A 45 6.69 9.50 -8.34
CA TRP A 45 7.73 8.50 -8.59
C TRP A 45 7.25 7.32 -9.43
N GLY A 46 5.93 7.08 -9.48
CA GLY A 46 5.32 6.08 -10.36
C GLY A 46 5.31 6.46 -11.84
N SER A 47 5.66 7.71 -12.17
CA SER A 47 5.77 8.21 -13.56
C SER A 47 7.19 8.14 -14.12
N ASP A 48 8.24 8.10 -13.29
CA ASP A 48 9.62 8.17 -13.77
C ASP A 48 10.49 6.92 -13.48
N SER A 49 10.12 6.00 -12.59
CA SER A 49 10.97 4.84 -12.29
C SER A 49 10.18 3.74 -11.59
N ASP A 50 9.88 2.61 -12.26
CA ASP A 50 9.87 1.25 -11.68
C ASP A 50 9.36 0.18 -12.68
N HIS A 51 10.08 0.04 -13.79
CA HIS A 51 10.50 -1.31 -14.19
C HIS A 51 11.66 -1.69 -13.27
N GLU A 52 11.50 -2.65 -12.36
CA GLU A 52 12.52 -3.67 -11.98
C GLU A 52 12.27 -4.39 -10.63
N VAL A 53 11.31 -4.00 -9.77
CA VAL A 53 11.19 -4.70 -8.45
C VAL A 53 10.27 -5.95 -8.47
N GLN A 54 9.58 -6.26 -9.58
CA GLN A 54 8.69 -7.44 -9.66
C GLN A 54 9.37 -8.76 -10.12
N ARG A 55 10.66 -8.77 -10.49
CA ARG A 55 11.29 -9.98 -11.09
C ARG A 55 11.84 -11.04 -10.13
N LYS A 56 11.79 -10.89 -8.80
CA LYS A 56 12.43 -11.86 -7.87
C LYS A 56 11.51 -12.74 -7.03
N VAL A 57 10.18 -12.62 -7.14
CA VAL A 57 9.24 -13.52 -6.43
C VAL A 57 8.49 -14.40 -7.44
N GLY A 58 9.22 -15.25 -8.17
CA GLY A 58 8.60 -16.07 -9.23
C GLY A 58 9.42 -17.24 -9.76
N LYS A 59 10.48 -17.68 -9.08
CA LYS A 59 11.26 -18.86 -9.50
C LYS A 59 11.48 -19.82 -8.35
N SER A 60 10.39 -20.28 -7.76
CA SER A 60 10.37 -21.48 -6.92
C SER A 60 8.92 -21.86 -6.72
N ARG A 61 8.54 -23.04 -7.22
CA ARG A 61 7.24 -23.73 -7.17
C ARG A 61 6.62 -23.84 -8.56
N ILE A 62 6.17 -25.06 -8.86
CA ILE A 62 5.46 -25.48 -10.08
C ILE A 62 6.38 -25.96 -11.22
N ALA A 63 7.20 -26.97 -10.92
CA ALA A 63 7.26 -28.15 -11.79
C ALA A 63 6.31 -29.17 -11.16
N VAL A 64 5.00 -29.01 -11.43
CA VAL A 64 4.00 -30.01 -11.08
C VAL A 64 3.88 -30.97 -12.27
N ARG A 65 3.95 -32.26 -11.97
CA ARG A 65 3.29 -33.35 -12.71
C ARG A 65 3.90 -33.72 -14.07
N ASP A 66 5.06 -34.38 -14.01
CA ASP A 66 5.48 -35.39 -15.01
C ASP A 66 5.57 -36.77 -14.32
N LEU A 67 4.52 -37.15 -13.59
CA LEU A 67 4.42 -38.52 -13.09
C LEU A 67 2.98 -39.02 -13.24
N GLU A 68 2.87 -40.06 -14.05
CA GLU A 68 1.77 -41.00 -14.22
C GLU A 68 0.46 -40.46 -14.80
N LEU A 69 0.35 -40.61 -16.12
CA LEU A 69 -0.85 -41.18 -16.72
C LEU A 69 -0.42 -42.30 -17.68
N VAL A 70 -0.24 -43.49 -17.11
CA VAL A 70 -0.56 -44.74 -17.79
C VAL A 70 -2.08 -44.80 -17.81
N GLU A 71 -2.68 -44.64 -18.98
CA GLU A 71 -3.99 -45.18 -19.31
C GLU A 71 -4.05 -45.32 -20.85
N PHE A 72 -4.16 -46.58 -21.29
CA PHE A 72 -4.31 -47.15 -22.65
C PHE A 72 -3.07 -47.30 -23.54
#